data_AF-A0AAD2FRR4-F1
#
_entry.id   AF-A0AAD2FRR4-F1
#
_cell.length_a   1.000
_cell.length_b   1.000
_cell.length_c   1.000
_cell.angle_alpha   90.00
_cell.angle_beta   90.00
_cell.angle_gamma   90.00
#
_symmetry.space_group_name_H-M   'P 1'
#
loop_
_entity.id
_entity.type
_entity.pdbx_description
1 polymer ?
#
loop_
_entity_poly.entity_id
_entity_poly.type
_entity_poly.pdbx_seq_one_letter_code
_entity_poly.pdbx_strand_id
1 'polypeptide(L)'
;MFLASRSDTTDTTTTATRKVQDETEEVNPRKLGLALQLDDGTRKSHSMAQNTAFVSGFFKGLANRESYGALLKSLYFVYDAMEKAMDESDEYRVQQLDLPALRRVTSLERDLEYFYGNNGDSAKSFLSNVQPSPATRTYVARIEQVAKSKPYLLIAHQYTRYLGDLFGGQMMGGMASSTLGLSNGEGTAFYEFDQIPNTQAFITKWYKLLNDLDLTEEQKQEIVDEANLVFDMNVGILQELEGSPIQAFVTLAINSFKARLGFA
;
A
#
# COMPACT_ATOMS: atom_id res chain seq x y z
N MET A 1 -48.94 -73.81 32.98
CA MET A 1 -48.05 -72.68 33.30
C MET A 1 -47.17 -72.43 32.07
N PHE A 2 -47.80 -72.04 30.96
CA PHE A 2 -47.94 -70.68 30.39
C PHE A 2 -46.79 -70.30 29.43
N LEU A 3 -46.96 -70.80 28.20
CA LEU A 3 -46.65 -70.34 26.84
C LEU A 3 -45.50 -69.35 26.55
N ALA A 4 -44.68 -69.76 25.57
CA ALA A 4 -43.69 -68.99 24.84
C ALA A 4 -44.30 -68.08 23.76
N SER A 5 -43.65 -66.95 23.45
CA SER A 5 -43.63 -66.37 22.10
C SER A 5 -42.50 -65.33 21.96
N ARG A 6 -41.76 -65.40 20.86
CA ARG A 6 -40.94 -64.31 20.31
C ARG A 6 -41.85 -63.19 19.79
N SER A 7 -41.34 -61.96 19.73
CA SER A 7 -41.82 -60.96 18.77
C SER A 7 -40.73 -59.95 18.43
N ASP A 8 -40.83 -59.50 17.19
CA ASP A 8 -39.88 -58.83 16.33
C ASP A 8 -40.06 -57.30 16.38
N THR A 9 -39.00 -56.60 15.97
CA THR A 9 -38.91 -55.24 15.39
C THR A 9 -39.90 -54.13 15.76
N THR A 10 -39.35 -53.01 16.25
CA THR A 10 -39.90 -51.67 16.01
C THR A 10 -38.79 -50.68 15.65
N ASP A 11 -38.82 -50.29 14.38
CA ASP A 11 -38.12 -49.17 13.76
C ASP A 11 -38.58 -47.84 14.40
N THR A 12 -37.64 -47.02 14.89
CA THR A 12 -37.95 -45.72 15.50
C THR A 12 -37.40 -44.61 14.63
N THR A 13 -38.30 -44.03 13.85
CA THR A 13 -38.11 -42.81 13.07
C THR A 13 -37.70 -41.66 13.99
N THR A 14 -36.45 -41.21 13.89
CA THR A 14 -35.97 -39.98 14.54
C THR A 14 -36.22 -38.81 13.60
N THR A 15 -37.25 -38.01 13.89
CA THR A 15 -37.51 -36.74 13.22
C THR A 15 -36.53 -35.69 13.74
N ALA A 16 -35.40 -35.52 13.05
CA ALA A 16 -34.47 -34.42 13.30
C ALA A 16 -35.03 -33.13 12.67
N THR A 17 -35.39 -32.17 13.51
CA THR A 17 -35.72 -30.80 13.12
C THR A 17 -34.45 -30.12 12.61
N ARG A 18 -34.29 -30.02 11.28
CA ARG A 18 -33.19 -29.27 10.65
C ARG A 18 -33.46 -27.77 10.83
N LYS A 19 -32.74 -27.12 11.75
CA LYS A 19 -32.55 -25.66 11.69
C LYS A 19 -31.78 -25.35 10.42
N VAL A 20 -32.43 -24.66 9.48
CA VAL A 20 -31.74 -24.00 8.37
C VAL A 20 -31.20 -22.70 8.95
N GLN A 21 -29.91 -22.66 9.27
CA GLN A 21 -29.17 -21.41 9.39
C GLN A 21 -28.84 -20.98 7.95
N ASP A 22 -29.57 -19.98 7.48
CA ASP A 22 -29.22 -19.22 6.29
C ASP A 22 -28.13 -18.23 6.72
N GLU A 23 -26.89 -18.71 6.81
CA GLU A 23 -25.72 -17.84 6.91
C GLU A 23 -25.43 -17.33 5.50
N THR A 24 -26.01 -16.18 5.16
CA THR A 24 -25.58 -15.43 3.98
C THR A 24 -24.10 -15.07 4.18
N GLU A 25 -23.19 -15.75 3.47
CA GLU A 25 -21.76 -15.37 3.43
C GLU A 25 -21.67 -13.88 3.07
N GLU A 26 -21.17 -13.08 4.02
CA GLU A 26 -20.99 -11.65 3.79
C GLU A 26 -20.00 -11.47 2.63
N VAL A 27 -20.45 -10.85 1.55
CA VAL A 27 -19.65 -10.69 0.33
C VAL A 27 -18.42 -9.85 0.64
N ASN A 28 -17.23 -10.34 0.28
CA ASN A 28 -15.97 -9.64 0.48
C ASN A 28 -16.01 -8.23 -0.15
N PRO A 29 -15.91 -7.14 0.64
CA PRO A 29 -16.00 -5.77 0.14
C PRO A 29 -14.99 -5.42 -0.97
N ARG A 30 -13.83 -6.09 -1.00
CA ARG A 30 -12.84 -5.89 -2.08
C ARG A 30 -13.36 -6.31 -3.46
N LYS A 31 -14.39 -7.17 -3.52
CA LYS A 31 -14.99 -7.67 -4.76
C LYS A 31 -16.22 -6.86 -5.20
N LEU A 32 -16.41 -5.67 -4.65
CA LEU A 32 -17.57 -4.82 -4.91
C LEU A 32 -17.13 -3.40 -5.29
N GLY A 33 -18.00 -2.68 -5.99
CA GLY A 33 -17.91 -1.22 -6.18
C GLY A 33 -16.56 -0.72 -6.67
N LEU A 34 -16.15 0.43 -6.13
CA LEU A 34 -14.88 1.07 -6.45
C LEU A 34 -13.68 0.22 -5.99
N ALA A 35 -13.81 -0.57 -4.92
CA ALA A 35 -12.75 -1.46 -4.47
C ALA A 35 -12.37 -2.50 -5.54
N LEU A 36 -13.37 -3.11 -6.19
CA LEU A 36 -13.13 -4.03 -7.30
C LEU A 36 -12.54 -3.31 -8.52
N GLN A 37 -13.07 -2.14 -8.87
CA GLN A 37 -12.56 -1.35 -10.00
C GLN A 37 -11.09 -0.97 -9.81
N LEU A 38 -10.69 -0.61 -8.60
CA LEU A 38 -9.29 -0.34 -8.26
C LEU A 38 -8.44 -1.61 -8.32
N ASP A 39 -8.90 -2.73 -7.76
CA ASP A 39 -8.17 -4.01 -7.80
C ASP A 39 -7.91 -4.48 -9.24
N ASP A 40 -8.96 -4.48 -10.07
CA ASP A 40 -8.89 -4.90 -11.47
C ASP A 40 -8.11 -3.90 -12.31
N GLY A 41 -8.42 -2.61 -12.17
CA GLY A 41 -7.85 -1.52 -12.97
C GLY A 41 -6.37 -1.28 -12.70
N THR A 42 -5.88 -1.63 -11.51
CA THR A 42 -4.47 -1.53 -11.15
C THR A 42 -3.73 -2.87 -11.18
N ARG A 43 -4.38 -3.97 -11.59
CA ARG A 43 -3.78 -5.32 -11.58
C ARG A 43 -2.48 -5.41 -12.37
N LYS A 44 -2.38 -4.72 -13.52
CA LYS A 44 -1.14 -4.69 -14.32
C LYS A 44 -0.01 -4.00 -13.56
N SER A 45 -0.30 -2.85 -12.96
CA SER A 45 0.63 -2.07 -12.14
C SER A 45 1.07 -2.84 -10.90
N HIS A 46 0.14 -3.53 -10.23
CA HIS A 46 0.46 -4.49 -9.16
C HIS A 46 1.37 -5.61 -9.66
N SER A 47 1.07 -6.23 -10.80
CA SER A 47 1.87 -7.32 -11.36
C SER A 47 3.29 -6.87 -11.75
N MET A 48 3.44 -5.63 -12.23
CA MET A 48 4.75 -5.04 -12.50
C MET A 48 5.52 -4.75 -11.21
N ALA A 49 4.87 -4.19 -10.18
CA ALA A 49 5.48 -3.93 -8.87
C ALA A 49 5.82 -5.23 -8.12
N GLN A 50 5.05 -6.30 -8.33
CA GLN A 50 5.27 -7.63 -7.78
C GLN A 50 6.20 -8.48 -8.66
N ASN A 51 6.66 -7.97 -9.80
CA ASN A 51 7.59 -8.68 -10.65
C ASN A 51 8.86 -9.00 -9.86
N THR A 52 9.26 -10.26 -9.84
CA THR A 52 10.42 -10.75 -9.08
C THR A 52 11.72 -10.02 -9.43
N ALA A 53 11.86 -9.46 -10.63
CA ALA A 53 13.01 -8.62 -11.00
C ALA A 53 12.93 -7.22 -10.37
N PHE A 54 11.73 -6.63 -10.26
CA PHE A 54 11.50 -5.38 -9.56
C PHE A 54 11.73 -5.55 -8.06
N VAL A 55 11.17 -6.61 -7.47
CA VAL A 55 11.33 -6.97 -6.06
C VAL A 55 12.79 -7.30 -5.74
N SER A 56 13.43 -8.18 -6.53
CA SER A 56 14.87 -8.48 -6.38
C SER A 56 15.74 -7.24 -6.53
N GLY A 57 15.32 -6.31 -7.39
CA GLY A 57 16.02 -5.08 -7.64
C GLY A 57 15.88 -4.00 -6.59
N PHE A 58 14.66 -3.83 -6.12
CA PHE A 58 14.34 -3.07 -4.94
C PHE A 58 15.20 -3.55 -3.77
N PHE A 59 15.31 -4.86 -3.55
CA PHE A 59 16.15 -5.40 -2.48
C PHE A 59 17.65 -5.25 -2.71
N LYS A 60 18.13 -5.29 -3.95
CA LYS A 60 19.52 -4.91 -4.26
C LYS A 60 19.78 -3.43 -4.03
N GLY A 61 18.80 -2.56 -4.32
CA GLY A 61 18.86 -1.13 -4.04
C GLY A 61 18.81 -0.84 -2.53
N LEU A 62 18.08 -1.65 -1.75
CA LEU A 62 18.05 -1.58 -0.28
C LEU A 62 19.26 -2.25 0.41
N ALA A 63 20.26 -2.71 -0.35
CA ALA A 63 21.38 -3.46 0.20
C ALA A 63 22.33 -2.61 1.06
N ASN A 64 22.15 -1.28 1.10
CA ASN A 64 22.93 -0.40 1.97
C ASN A 64 22.05 0.64 2.66
N ARG A 65 22.60 1.20 3.74
CA ARG A 65 21.92 2.11 4.66
C ARG A 65 21.53 3.41 3.96
N GLU A 66 22.38 3.90 3.06
CA GLU A 66 22.23 5.17 2.34
C GLU A 66 21.02 5.14 1.41
N SER A 67 20.89 4.10 0.59
CA SER A 67 19.78 3.93 -0.35
C SER A 67 18.45 3.72 0.36
N TYR A 68 18.43 2.96 1.46
CA TYR A 68 17.21 2.80 2.25
C TYR A 68 16.79 4.11 2.95
N GLY A 69 17.75 4.84 3.54
CA GLY A 69 17.48 6.18 4.06
C GLY A 69 16.95 7.14 2.98
N ALA A 70 17.50 7.07 1.77
CA ALA A 70 17.04 7.88 0.64
C ALA A 70 15.59 7.54 0.25
N LEU A 71 15.21 6.26 0.25
CA LEU A 71 13.82 5.84 0.05
C LEU A 71 12.91 6.42 1.13
N LEU A 72 13.25 6.27 2.41
CA LEU A 72 12.45 6.79 3.52
C LEU A 72 12.28 8.32 3.43
N LYS A 73 13.33 9.03 3.00
CA LYS A 73 13.25 10.47 2.76
C LYS A 73 12.28 10.82 1.62
N SER A 74 12.33 10.08 0.51
CA SER A 74 11.38 10.27 -0.59
C SER A 74 9.94 10.00 -0.15
N LEU A 75 9.74 8.94 0.64
CA LEU A 75 8.44 8.63 1.23
C LEU A 75 8.00 9.77 2.16
N TYR A 76 8.85 10.27 3.05
CA TYR A 76 8.51 11.39 3.94
C TYR A 76 7.89 12.57 3.18
N PHE A 77 8.52 13.03 2.10
CA PHE A 77 7.98 14.16 1.32
C PHE A 77 6.62 13.83 0.68
N VAL A 78 6.43 12.60 0.20
CA VAL A 78 5.16 12.15 -0.39
C VAL A 78 4.06 12.10 0.67
N TYR A 79 4.32 11.49 1.83
CA TYR A 79 3.33 11.41 2.90
C TYR A 79 3.05 12.77 3.53
N ASP A 80 4.06 13.62 3.74
CA ASP A 80 3.87 14.97 4.24
C ASP A 80 2.97 15.80 3.31
N ALA A 81 3.20 15.73 1.99
CA ALA A 81 2.34 16.40 1.01
C ALA A 81 0.91 15.83 1.01
N MET A 82 0.78 14.49 1.02
CA MET A 82 -0.52 13.82 1.01
C MET A 82 -1.33 14.11 2.28
N GLU A 83 -0.69 14.02 3.44
CA GLU A 83 -1.31 14.21 4.74
C GLU A 83 -1.73 15.67 4.97
N LYS A 84 -0.88 16.64 4.59
CA LYS A 84 -1.28 18.06 4.57
C LYS A 84 -2.43 18.34 3.62
N ALA A 85 -2.39 17.77 2.41
CA ALA A 85 -3.47 17.92 1.45
C ALA A 85 -4.80 17.35 1.97
N MET A 86 -4.76 16.27 2.76
CA MET A 86 -5.95 15.75 3.44
C MET A 86 -6.42 16.66 4.58
N ASP A 87 -5.50 17.20 5.38
CA ASP A 87 -5.82 18.13 6.48
C ASP A 87 -6.48 19.42 5.96
N GLU A 88 -6.06 19.91 4.81
CA GLU A 88 -6.55 21.14 4.17
C GLU A 88 -7.80 20.92 3.29
N SER A 89 -8.17 19.67 3.02
CA SER A 89 -9.24 19.34 2.09
C SER A 89 -10.63 19.40 2.75
N ASP A 90 -11.54 20.17 2.16
CA ASP A 90 -12.97 20.17 2.50
C ASP A 90 -13.77 19.03 1.81
N GLU A 91 -13.09 18.16 1.05
CA GLU A 91 -13.72 17.03 0.37
C GLU A 91 -14.08 15.92 1.39
N TYR A 92 -15.34 15.88 1.79
CA TYR A 92 -15.89 14.93 2.76
C TYR A 92 -15.54 13.46 2.45
N ARG A 93 -15.54 13.06 1.16
CA ARG A 93 -15.22 11.68 0.77
C ARG A 93 -13.77 11.29 1.06
N VAL A 94 -12.85 12.23 0.99
CA VAL A 94 -11.44 12.05 1.37
C VAL A 94 -11.33 11.91 2.88
N GLN A 95 -12.02 12.77 3.63
CA GLN A 95 -12.03 12.76 5.10
C GLN A 95 -12.61 11.46 5.69
N GLN A 96 -13.59 10.84 5.03
CA GLN A 96 -14.16 9.56 5.46
C GLN A 96 -13.14 8.40 5.43
N LEU A 97 -12.12 8.48 4.57
CA LEU A 97 -11.06 7.47 4.44
C LEU A 97 -9.80 7.81 5.23
N ASP A 98 -9.69 9.06 5.69
CA ASP A 98 -8.58 9.56 6.46
C ASP A 98 -8.66 9.08 7.92
N LEU A 99 -8.19 7.85 8.14
CA LEU A 99 -8.16 7.23 9.45
C LEU A 99 -6.81 7.55 10.12
N PRO A 100 -6.76 8.19 11.31
CA PRO A 100 -5.50 8.57 11.96
C PRO A 100 -4.50 7.41 12.15
N ALA A 101 -4.99 6.18 12.30
CA ALA A 101 -4.17 4.98 12.39
C ALA A 101 -3.31 4.70 11.13
N LEU A 102 -3.64 5.32 9.99
CA LEU A 102 -2.93 5.19 8.72
C LEU A 102 -1.84 6.25 8.52
N ARG A 103 -1.85 7.37 9.26
CA ARG A 103 -0.90 8.48 9.07
C ARG A 103 0.54 8.08 9.39
N ARG A 104 1.48 8.32 8.47
CA ARG A 104 2.87 7.83 8.50
C ARG A 104 3.94 8.90 8.66
N VAL A 105 3.61 10.19 8.59
CA VAL A 105 4.62 11.26 8.73
C VAL A 105 5.43 11.10 10.02
N THR A 106 4.78 10.92 11.18
CA THR A 106 5.50 10.76 12.47
C THR A 106 6.41 9.52 12.52
N SER A 107 5.98 8.40 11.94
CA SER A 107 6.82 7.20 11.85
C SER A 107 8.03 7.41 10.92
N LEU A 108 7.84 8.13 9.81
CA LEU A 108 8.91 8.48 8.89
C LEU A 108 9.90 9.47 9.50
N GLU A 109 9.43 10.43 10.29
CA GLU A 109 10.31 11.34 11.06
C GLU A 109 11.22 10.55 12.00
N ARG A 110 10.69 9.56 12.73
CA ARG A 110 11.48 8.70 13.62
C ARG A 110 12.54 7.89 12.86
N ASP A 111 12.17 7.30 11.73
CA ASP A 111 13.13 6.54 10.93
C ASP A 111 14.21 7.47 10.33
N LEU A 112 13.84 8.66 9.85
CA LEU A 112 14.80 9.63 9.35
C LEU A 112 15.75 10.15 10.43
N GLU A 113 15.28 10.33 11.66
CA GLU A 113 16.13 10.66 12.81
C GLU A 113 17.16 9.55 13.06
N TYR A 114 16.76 8.29 12.97
CA TYR A 114 17.68 7.16 13.08
C TYR A 114 18.74 7.13 11.97
N PHE A 115 18.37 7.42 10.71
CA PHE A 115 19.31 7.37 9.59
C PHE A 115 20.19 8.62 9.46
N TYR A 116 19.67 9.79 9.80
CA TYR A 116 20.31 11.08 9.51
C TYR A 116 20.56 11.97 10.74
N GLY A 117 20.05 11.63 11.92
CA GLY A 117 20.14 12.44 13.14
C GLY A 117 21.50 12.43 13.85
N ASN A 118 22.60 12.19 13.13
CA ASN A 118 23.94 12.23 13.70
C ASN A 118 24.28 13.64 14.21
N ASN A 119 25.02 13.72 15.33
CA ASN A 119 25.47 14.96 15.99
C ASN A 119 24.37 15.82 16.66
N GLY A 120 23.19 15.25 16.95
CA GLY A 120 22.13 15.94 17.70
C GLY A 120 21.17 16.78 16.84
N ASP A 121 21.27 16.67 15.52
CA ASP A 121 20.29 17.23 14.60
C ASP A 121 19.02 16.35 14.56
N SER A 122 17.86 16.94 14.81
CA SER A 122 16.57 16.23 14.65
C SER A 122 16.27 15.96 13.17
N ALA A 123 15.38 15.01 12.89
CA ALA A 123 14.85 14.79 11.53
C ALA A 123 14.35 16.10 10.88
N LYS A 124 13.71 16.98 11.66
CA LYS A 124 13.24 18.30 11.17
C LYS A 124 14.37 19.23 10.77
N SER A 125 15.47 19.26 11.53
CA SER A 125 16.68 20.02 11.18
C SER A 125 17.25 19.54 9.83
N PHE A 126 17.41 18.22 9.68
CA PHE A 126 17.86 17.61 8.44
C PHE A 126 16.93 17.95 7.27
N LEU A 127 15.63 17.71 7.41
CA LEU A 127 14.65 17.92 6.35
C LEU A 127 14.54 19.38 5.89
N SER A 128 14.80 20.35 6.76
CA SER A 128 14.80 21.77 6.39
C SER A 128 15.91 22.16 5.40
N ASN A 129 16.97 21.35 5.31
CA ASN A 129 18.15 21.62 4.48
C ASN A 129 18.25 20.67 3.27
N VAL A 130 17.28 19.78 3.07
CA VAL A 130 17.35 18.75 2.03
C VAL A 130 16.22 18.91 1.04
N GLN A 131 16.56 18.76 -0.24
CA GLN A 131 15.58 18.80 -1.32
C GLN A 131 15.11 17.38 -1.69
N PRO A 132 13.81 17.20 -1.99
CA PRO A 132 13.30 15.96 -2.58
C PRO A 132 13.98 15.68 -3.92
N SER A 133 14.12 14.41 -4.28
CA SER A 133 14.65 13.98 -5.58
C SER A 133 13.71 14.39 -6.73
N PRO A 134 14.16 14.38 -8.01
CA PRO A 134 13.30 14.71 -9.14
C PRO A 134 11.99 13.90 -9.19
N ALA A 135 12.01 12.58 -9.07
CA ALA A 135 10.79 11.76 -9.09
C ALA A 135 9.89 12.05 -7.89
N THR A 136 10.49 12.27 -6.71
CA THR A 136 9.74 12.67 -5.50
C THR A 136 9.05 14.01 -5.70
N ARG A 137 9.72 15.00 -6.31
CA ARG A 137 9.11 16.30 -6.65
C ARG A 137 7.95 16.15 -7.62
N THR A 138 8.07 15.30 -8.63
CA THR A 138 6.97 15.01 -9.56
C THR A 138 5.76 14.47 -8.80
N TYR A 139 5.97 13.54 -7.86
CA TYR A 139 4.88 12.95 -7.09
C TYR A 139 4.23 13.97 -6.14
N VAL A 140 5.03 14.74 -5.39
CA VAL A 140 4.53 15.84 -4.54
C VAL A 140 3.74 16.86 -5.35
N ALA A 141 4.26 17.29 -6.51
CA ALA A 141 3.56 18.23 -7.37
C ALA A 141 2.21 17.68 -7.87
N ARG A 142 2.11 16.36 -8.14
CA ARG A 142 0.85 15.74 -8.52
C ARG A 142 -0.17 15.77 -7.37
N ILE A 143 0.26 15.46 -6.15
CA ILE A 143 -0.59 15.55 -4.94
C ILE A 143 -1.15 16.98 -4.80
N GLU A 144 -0.27 17.98 -4.84
CA GLU A 144 -0.68 19.39 -4.73
C GLU A 144 -1.61 19.83 -5.86
N GLN A 145 -1.39 19.32 -7.07
CA GLN A 145 -2.24 19.60 -8.22
C GLN A 145 -3.65 19.03 -8.02
N VAL A 146 -3.78 17.76 -7.63
CA VAL A 146 -5.09 17.12 -7.46
C VAL A 146 -5.83 17.68 -6.24
N ALA A 147 -5.13 18.00 -5.15
CA ALA A 147 -5.72 18.64 -3.99
C ALA A 147 -6.43 19.96 -4.34
N LYS A 148 -5.86 20.76 -5.26
CA LYS A 148 -6.44 22.04 -5.70
C LYS A 148 -7.53 21.89 -6.75
N SER A 149 -7.39 20.94 -7.67
CA SER A 149 -8.24 20.87 -8.87
C SER A 149 -9.35 19.83 -8.79
N LYS A 150 -9.09 18.67 -8.18
CA LYS A 150 -9.99 17.52 -8.05
C LYS A 150 -9.67 16.75 -6.76
N PRO A 151 -9.99 17.29 -5.58
CA PRO A 151 -9.53 16.75 -4.29
C PRO A 151 -9.96 15.30 -4.03
N TYR A 152 -11.08 14.84 -4.58
CA TYR A 152 -11.51 13.43 -4.48
C TYR A 152 -10.49 12.45 -5.07
N LEU A 153 -9.60 12.88 -5.97
CA LEU A 153 -8.52 12.03 -6.49
C LEU A 153 -7.48 11.68 -5.42
N LEU A 154 -7.41 12.39 -4.28
CA LEU A 154 -6.59 11.99 -3.13
C LEU A 154 -6.95 10.58 -2.61
N ILE A 155 -8.17 10.08 -2.89
CA ILE A 155 -8.58 8.70 -2.60
C ILE A 155 -7.64 7.69 -3.28
N ALA A 156 -7.21 7.97 -4.52
CA ALA A 156 -6.27 7.12 -5.26
C ALA A 156 -4.89 7.06 -4.57
N HIS A 157 -4.43 8.17 -4.01
CA HIS A 157 -3.16 8.25 -3.28
C HIS A 157 -3.24 7.46 -1.97
N GLN A 158 -4.32 7.65 -1.20
CA GLN A 158 -4.58 6.88 0.02
C GLN A 158 -4.65 5.38 -0.26
N TYR A 159 -5.40 4.98 -1.29
CA TYR A 159 -5.52 3.59 -1.72
C TYR A 159 -4.14 3.00 -2.01
N THR A 160 -3.39 3.59 -2.94
CA THR A 160 -2.13 2.98 -3.41
C THR A 160 -1.06 2.96 -2.32
N ARG A 161 -0.98 3.99 -1.47
CA ARG A 161 0.01 4.07 -0.40
C ARG A 161 -0.39 3.26 0.82
N TYR A 162 -1.45 3.66 1.53
CA TYR A 162 -1.79 3.06 2.83
C TYR A 162 -2.16 1.58 2.73
N LEU A 163 -2.92 1.16 1.72
CA LEU A 163 -3.27 -0.26 1.59
C LEU A 163 -2.04 -1.06 1.15
N GLY A 164 -1.21 -0.49 0.27
CA GLY A 164 0.08 -1.07 -0.10
C GLY A 164 0.96 -1.34 1.12
N ASP A 165 1.06 -0.36 2.02
CA ASP A 165 1.83 -0.50 3.26
C ASP A 165 1.21 -1.54 4.22
N LEU A 166 -0.13 -1.63 4.31
CA LEU A 166 -0.78 -2.64 5.13
C LEU A 166 -0.63 -4.06 4.58
N PHE A 167 -0.63 -4.24 3.25
CA PHE A 167 -0.46 -5.55 2.63
C PHE A 167 1.00 -6.03 2.69
N GLY A 168 1.96 -5.15 2.43
CA GLY A 168 3.37 -5.52 2.24
C GLY A 168 4.32 -5.03 3.34
N GLY A 169 3.93 -4.07 4.16
CA GLY A 169 4.83 -3.33 5.06
C GLY A 169 5.55 -4.22 6.06
N GLN A 170 4.85 -5.17 6.68
CA GLN A 170 5.46 -6.11 7.64
C GLN A 170 6.57 -6.95 7.01
N MET A 171 6.33 -7.46 5.79
CA MET A 171 7.32 -8.20 5.04
C MET A 171 8.53 -7.31 4.67
N MET A 172 8.28 -6.07 4.25
CA MET A 172 9.31 -5.11 3.86
C MET A 172 10.16 -4.65 5.04
N GLY A 173 9.54 -4.36 6.19
CA GLY A 173 10.22 -3.99 7.43
C GLY A 173 11.08 -5.12 8.00
N GLY A 174 10.58 -6.36 7.97
CA GLY A 174 11.37 -7.54 8.35
C GLY A 174 12.61 -7.72 7.46
N MET A 175 12.46 -7.53 6.14
CA MET A 175 13.59 -7.60 5.20
C MET A 175 14.59 -6.45 5.38
N ALA A 176 14.13 -5.21 5.57
CA ALA A 176 15.00 -4.07 5.86
C ALA A 176 15.80 -4.29 7.14
N SER A 177 15.13 -4.76 8.21
CA SER A 177 15.77 -5.09 9.49
C SER A 177 16.86 -6.13 9.33
N SER A 178 16.56 -7.24 8.63
CA SER A 178 17.52 -8.32 8.41
C SER A 178 18.68 -7.90 7.51
N THR A 179 18.45 -7.11 6.48
CA THR A 179 19.47 -6.75 5.47
C THR A 179 20.45 -5.72 6.02
N LEU A 180 19.95 -4.76 6.80
CA LEU A 180 20.75 -3.64 7.32
C LEU A 180 21.23 -3.85 8.76
N GLY A 181 20.89 -4.99 9.38
CA GLY A 181 21.22 -5.28 10.76
C GLY A 181 20.56 -4.33 11.76
N LEU A 182 19.34 -3.87 11.46
CA LEU A 182 18.58 -3.00 12.36
C LEU A 182 18.07 -3.82 13.55
N SER A 183 18.06 -3.21 14.73
CA SER A 183 17.65 -3.85 15.97
C SER A 183 16.73 -2.93 16.78
N ASN A 184 16.00 -3.51 17.73
CA ASN A 184 15.13 -2.79 18.67
C ASN A 184 13.98 -1.98 18.03
N GLY A 185 13.58 -2.28 16.80
CA GLY A 185 12.51 -1.57 16.09
C GLY A 185 12.93 -0.17 15.59
N GLU A 186 14.22 0.14 15.60
CA GLU A 186 14.72 1.42 15.08
C GLU A 186 14.93 1.38 13.56
N GLY A 187 14.53 2.44 12.87
CA GLY A 187 14.71 2.57 11.42
C GLY A 187 13.70 1.80 10.57
N THR A 188 12.65 1.25 11.17
CA THR A 188 11.54 0.59 10.45
C THR A 188 10.15 0.97 10.96
N ALA A 189 10.03 2.03 11.75
CA ALA A 189 8.77 2.49 12.36
C ALA A 189 7.69 2.78 11.30
N PHE A 190 8.07 3.17 10.07
CA PHE A 190 7.15 3.35 8.95
C PHE A 190 6.28 2.13 8.65
N TYR A 191 6.79 0.92 8.91
CA TYR A 191 6.09 -0.33 8.64
C TYR A 191 5.26 -0.84 9.82
N GLU A 192 5.31 -0.15 10.96
CA GLU A 192 4.64 -0.52 12.21
C GLU A 192 3.32 0.25 12.34
N PHE A 193 2.23 -0.49 12.55
CA PHE A 193 0.86 0.04 12.65
C PHE A 193 0.27 -0.31 14.02
N ASP A 194 0.82 0.24 15.09
CA ASP A 194 0.47 -0.11 16.48
C ASP A 194 -1.02 0.04 16.81
N GLN A 195 -1.70 0.97 16.13
CA GLN A 195 -3.13 1.23 16.29
C GLN A 195 -4.01 0.25 15.48
N ILE A 196 -3.42 -0.68 14.74
CA ILE A 196 -4.11 -1.65 13.87
C ILE A 196 -3.67 -3.08 14.25
N PRO A 197 -4.21 -3.65 15.33
CA PRO A 197 -3.83 -4.99 15.78
C PRO A 197 -4.34 -6.11 14.85
N ASN A 198 -5.36 -5.84 14.04
CA ASN A 198 -5.89 -6.78 13.05
C ASN A 198 -5.96 -6.11 11.67
N THR A 199 -4.87 -6.24 10.91
CA THR A 199 -4.71 -5.67 9.56
C THR A 199 -5.82 -6.12 8.61
N GLN A 200 -6.18 -7.40 8.60
CA GLN A 200 -7.19 -7.91 7.67
C GLN A 200 -8.57 -7.32 7.94
N ALA A 201 -8.98 -7.26 9.20
CA ALA A 201 -10.25 -6.64 9.59
C ALA A 201 -10.28 -5.14 9.27
N PHE A 202 -9.15 -4.44 9.46
CA PHE A 202 -9.03 -3.03 9.15
C PHE A 202 -9.14 -2.76 7.64
N ILE A 203 -8.43 -3.54 6.81
CA ILE A 203 -8.52 -3.46 5.34
C ILE A 203 -9.96 -3.71 4.88
N THR A 204 -10.63 -4.74 5.44
CA THR A 204 -12.04 -5.02 5.13
C THR A 204 -12.94 -3.83 5.48
N LYS A 205 -12.75 -3.21 6.65
CA LYS A 205 -13.48 -1.99 7.04
C LYS A 205 -13.21 -0.84 6.08
N TRP A 206 -11.95 -0.62 5.71
CA TRP A 206 -11.57 0.46 4.80
C TRP A 206 -12.22 0.30 3.42
N TYR A 207 -12.26 -0.92 2.87
CA TYR A 207 -12.97 -1.18 1.61
C TYR A 207 -14.48 -0.97 1.70
N LYS A 208 -15.12 -1.23 2.86
CA LYS A 208 -16.53 -0.88 3.07
C LYS A 208 -16.73 0.63 2.95
N LEU A 209 -15.92 1.42 3.67
CA LEU A 209 -15.96 2.88 3.58
C LEU A 209 -15.76 3.38 2.15
N LEU A 210 -14.78 2.82 1.43
CA LEU A 210 -14.50 3.18 0.04
C LEU A 210 -15.71 2.94 -0.88
N ASN A 211 -16.38 1.79 -0.72
CA ASN A 211 -17.53 1.44 -1.55
C ASN A 211 -18.78 2.25 -1.23
N ASP A 212 -18.88 2.78 -0.01
CA ASP A 212 -20.01 3.59 0.45
C ASP A 212 -19.88 5.08 0.05
N LEU A 213 -18.75 5.49 -0.54
CA LEU A 213 -18.55 6.87 -0.99
C LEU A 213 -19.51 7.25 -2.12
N ASP A 214 -20.13 8.42 -2.01
CA ASP A 214 -21.00 9.00 -3.03
C ASP A 214 -20.17 9.57 -4.21
N LEU A 215 -19.80 8.69 -5.14
CA LEU A 215 -18.99 8.99 -6.32
C LEU A 215 -19.76 8.61 -7.59
N THR A 216 -19.74 9.48 -8.60
CA THR A 216 -20.24 9.12 -9.93
C THR A 216 -19.31 8.08 -10.57
N GLU A 217 -19.81 7.36 -11.58
CA GLU A 217 -18.98 6.38 -12.30
C GLU A 217 -17.78 7.05 -13.00
N GLU A 218 -17.94 8.30 -13.48
CA GLU A 218 -16.82 9.08 -14.03
C GLU A 218 -15.76 9.36 -12.96
N GLN A 219 -16.15 9.78 -11.76
CA GLN A 219 -15.21 10.02 -10.66
C GLN A 219 -14.49 8.73 -10.24
N LYS A 220 -15.21 7.61 -10.20
CA LYS A 220 -14.61 6.29 -9.91
C LYS A 220 -13.56 5.92 -10.95
N GLN A 221 -13.86 6.11 -12.23
CA GLN A 221 -12.88 5.86 -13.30
C GLN A 221 -11.66 6.78 -13.18
N GLU A 222 -11.86 8.07 -12.91
CA GLU A 222 -10.74 9.00 -12.71
C GLU A 222 -9.88 8.62 -11.50
N ILE A 223 -10.46 8.09 -10.42
CA ILE A 223 -9.73 7.57 -9.26
C ILE A 223 -8.89 6.34 -9.65
N VAL A 224 -9.41 5.44 -10.49
CA VAL A 224 -8.67 4.28 -11.00
C VAL A 224 -7.51 4.70 -11.90
N ASP A 225 -7.73 5.69 -12.76
CA ASP A 225 -6.70 6.23 -13.65
C ASP A 225 -5.60 6.93 -12.83
N GLU A 226 -5.98 7.72 -11.83
CA GLU A 226 -5.05 8.35 -10.89
C GLU A 226 -4.25 7.31 -10.11
N ALA A 227 -4.89 6.22 -9.67
CA ALA A 227 -4.19 5.16 -8.93
C ALA A 227 -3.08 4.54 -9.78
N ASN A 228 -3.30 4.35 -11.08
CA ASN A 228 -2.26 3.89 -12.00
C ASN A 228 -1.11 4.89 -12.15
N LEU A 229 -1.41 6.19 -12.27
CA LEU A 229 -0.39 7.23 -12.28
C LEU A 229 0.42 7.23 -10.97
N VAL A 230 -0.25 7.01 -9.84
CA VAL A 230 0.40 6.87 -8.54
C VAL A 230 1.35 5.67 -8.53
N PHE A 231 0.97 4.51 -9.08
CA PHE A 231 1.90 3.38 -9.20
C PHE A 231 3.14 3.72 -10.03
N ASP A 232 2.97 4.41 -11.16
CA ASP A 232 4.08 4.81 -12.03
C ASP A 232 5.03 5.79 -11.31
N MET A 233 4.50 6.74 -10.56
CA MET A 233 5.33 7.67 -9.77
C MET A 233 6.10 6.96 -8.65
N ASN A 234 5.49 5.97 -8.00
CA ASN A 234 6.17 5.13 -7.03
C ASN A 234 7.30 4.32 -7.67
N VAL A 235 7.08 3.76 -8.87
CA VAL A 235 8.14 3.12 -9.66
C VAL A 235 9.26 4.11 -9.99
N GLY A 236 8.92 5.35 -10.36
CA GLY A 236 9.89 6.43 -10.60
C GLY A 236 10.80 6.70 -9.41
N ILE A 237 10.26 6.78 -8.19
CA ILE A 237 11.08 6.92 -6.96
C ILE A 237 12.05 5.74 -6.80
N LEU A 238 11.58 4.52 -7.06
CA LEU A 238 12.41 3.31 -6.92
C LEU A 238 13.48 3.17 -8.01
N GLN A 239 13.31 3.84 -9.16
CA GLN A 239 14.30 3.92 -10.22
C GLN A 239 15.46 4.89 -9.89
N GLU A 240 15.23 5.86 -9.01
CA GLU A 240 16.25 6.83 -8.59
C GLU A 240 17.20 6.29 -7.50
N LEU A 241 16.82 5.20 -6.82
CA LEU A 241 17.66 4.60 -5.78
C LEU A 241 18.94 4.02 -6.38
N GLU A 242 20.09 4.31 -5.76
CA GLU A 242 21.37 3.73 -6.16
C GLU A 242 21.31 2.20 -6.10
N GLY A 243 21.80 1.54 -7.15
CA GLY A 243 21.73 0.08 -7.27
C GLY A 243 20.38 -0.46 -7.78
N SER A 244 19.43 0.39 -8.16
CA SER A 244 18.18 -0.03 -8.83
C SER A 244 18.50 -0.77 -10.14
N PRO A 245 18.21 -2.07 -10.28
CA PRO A 245 18.50 -2.78 -11.53
C PRO A 245 17.55 -2.39 -12.66
N ILE A 246 16.59 -1.48 -12.43
CA ILE A 246 15.84 -0.87 -13.54
C ILE A 246 16.76 0.05 -14.33
N GLN A 247 17.73 0.72 -13.71
CA GLN A 247 18.78 1.42 -14.45
C GLN A 247 19.62 0.43 -15.28
N ALA A 248 19.89 -0.78 -14.77
CA ALA A 248 20.58 -1.83 -15.53
C ALA A 248 19.71 -2.39 -16.67
N PHE A 249 18.40 -2.56 -16.46
CA PHE A 249 17.45 -3.07 -17.46
C PHE A 249 17.16 -2.05 -18.56
N VAL A 250 17.06 -0.76 -18.23
CA VAL A 250 16.91 0.35 -19.19
C VAL A 250 18.20 0.56 -19.97
N THR A 251 19.37 0.42 -19.35
CA THR A 251 20.66 0.46 -20.07
C THR A 251 20.75 -0.70 -21.08
N LEU A 252 20.32 -1.91 -20.71
CA LEU A 252 20.27 -3.05 -21.62
C LEU A 252 19.22 -2.89 -22.72
N ALA A 253 18.03 -2.35 -22.43
CA ALA A 253 16.96 -2.10 -23.40
C ALA A 253 17.31 -0.96 -24.39
N ILE A 254 17.93 0.13 -23.92
CA ILE A 254 18.40 1.24 -24.76
C ILE A 254 19.54 0.78 -25.67
N ASN A 255 20.49 -0.02 -25.16
CA ASN A 255 21.63 -0.51 -25.94
C ASN A 255 21.20 -1.54 -26.99
N SER A 256 20.26 -2.43 -26.66
CA SER A 256 19.70 -3.39 -27.62
C SER A 256 18.79 -2.73 -28.66
N PHE A 257 18.12 -1.62 -28.33
CA PHE A 257 17.36 -0.81 -29.28
C PHE A 257 18.27 -0.01 -30.24
N LYS A 258 19.37 0.58 -29.76
CA LYS A 258 20.38 1.27 -30.60
C LYS A 258 21.09 0.33 -31.58
N ALA A 259 21.49 -0.85 -31.11
CA ALA A 259 22.11 -1.88 -31.95
C ALA A 259 21.17 -2.42 -33.05
N ARG A 260 19.86 -2.47 -32.79
CA ARG A 260 18.85 -2.95 -33.73
C ARG A 260 18.44 -1.89 -34.78
N LEU A 261 18.77 -0.62 -34.53
CA LEU A 261 18.56 0.50 -35.45
C LEU A 261 19.84 0.91 -36.22
N GLY A 262 20.97 0.23 -36.02
CA GLY A 262 22.21 0.50 -36.76
C GLY A 262 22.92 1.80 -36.37
N PHE A 263 22.54 2.43 -35.26
CA PHE A 263 23.28 3.56 -34.69
C PHE A 263 24.36 3.01 -33.75
N ALA A 264 25.43 2.51 -34.33
CA ALA A 264 26.71 2.34 -33.65
C ALA A 264 27.47 3.69 -33.64
#